data_AF-A0A955SF19-F1
#
_entry.id   AF-A0A955SF19-F1
#
_cell.length_a   1.000
_cell.length_b   1.000
_cell.length_c   1.000
_cell.angle_alpha   90.00
_cell.angle_beta   90.00
_cell.angle_gamma   90.00
#
_symmetry.space_group_name_H-M   'P 1'
#
loop_
_entity.id
_entity.type
_entity.pdbx_description
1 polymer ?
#
loop_
_entity_poly.entity_id
_entity_poly.type
_entity_poly.pdbx_seq_one_letter_code
_entity_poly.pdbx_strand_id
1 'polypeptide(L)'
;LLLRMNRLADAEVLMRRALSIDEISFPGGHPIVARDLTNLAGLLRDTGRPIEAEPLMYRALDLLLQFTQNAGQSHPIIRDSLCNYRLLLSELDFTETEVRNRINSLIEGYGMKMEDLDIQEERNY
;
A
#
# COMPACT_ATOMS: atom_id res chain seq x y z
N LEU A 1 10.01 15.07 21.74
CA LEU A 1 8.80 14.31 21.37
C LEU A 1 7.72 15.19 20.72
N LEU A 2 7.32 16.32 21.34
CA LEU A 2 6.30 17.23 20.79
C LEU A 2 6.60 17.80 19.38
N LEU A 3 7.82 18.28 19.13
CA LEU A 3 8.20 18.80 17.80
C LEU A 3 8.11 17.75 16.69
N ARG A 4 8.37 16.47 17.00
CA ARG A 4 8.24 15.38 16.04
C ARG A 4 6.77 15.14 15.70
N MET A 5 5.90 15.10 16.71
CA MET A 5 4.45 14.92 16.49
C MET A 5 3.84 16.06 15.68
N ASN A 6 4.27 17.31 15.92
CA ASN A 6 3.81 18.46 15.14
C ASN A 6 4.18 18.33 13.65
N ARG A 7 5.43 17.93 13.36
CA ARG A 7 5.90 17.72 11.98
C ARG A 7 5.19 16.56 11.28
N LEU A 8 4.82 15.50 12.02
CA LEU A 8 4.07 14.37 11.46
C LEU A 8 2.62 14.75 11.13
N ALA A 9 1.99 15.59 11.96
CA ALA A 9 0.66 16.13 11.67
C ALA A 9 0.69 17.05 10.42
N ASP A 10 1.68 17.93 10.32
CA ASP A 10 1.86 18.78 9.13
C ASP A 10 2.10 17.93 7.87
N ALA A 11 2.91 16.86 7.99
CA ALA A 11 3.15 15.92 6.89
C ALA A 11 1.86 15.22 6.45
N GLU A 12 1.00 14.78 7.38
CA GLU A 12 -0.27 14.14 7.06
C GLU A 12 -1.18 15.07 6.25
N VAL A 13 -1.31 16.32 6.67
CA VAL A 13 -2.12 17.32 5.97
C VAL A 13 -1.62 17.51 4.54
N LEU A 14 -0.30 17.61 4.35
CA LEU A 14 0.31 17.76 3.03
C LEU A 14 0.11 16.51 2.16
N MET A 15 0.25 15.31 2.72
CA MET A 15 0.03 14.04 2.01
C MET A 15 -1.43 13.89 1.57
N ARG A 16 -2.40 14.20 2.44
CA ARG A 16 -3.83 14.17 2.08
C ARG A 16 -4.17 15.17 0.98
N ARG A 17 -3.54 16.35 0.99
CA ARG A 17 -3.71 17.35 -0.06
C ARG A 17 -3.12 16.89 -1.39
N ALA A 18 -1.90 16.33 -1.37
CA ALA A 18 -1.28 15.76 -2.56
C ALA A 18 -2.14 14.65 -3.16
N LEU A 19 -2.58 13.71 -2.32
CA LEU A 19 -3.49 12.63 -2.71
C LEU A 19 -4.75 13.17 -3.38
N SER A 20 -5.41 14.18 -2.80
CA SER A 20 -6.62 14.76 -3.39
C SER A 20 -6.38 15.39 -4.77
N ILE A 21 -5.23 16.05 -4.97
CA ILE A 21 -4.86 16.65 -6.26
C ILE A 21 -4.60 15.56 -7.30
N ASP A 22 -3.89 14.50 -6.92
CA ASP A 22 -3.55 13.41 -7.83
C ASP A 22 -4.78 12.55 -8.14
N GLU A 23 -5.72 12.35 -7.21
CA GLU A 23 -7.01 11.70 -7.48
C GLU A 23 -7.86 12.45 -8.51
N ILE A 24 -7.87 13.78 -8.46
CA ILE A 24 -8.54 14.62 -9.46
C ILE A 24 -7.83 14.51 -10.81
N SER A 25 -6.50 14.45 -10.81
CA SER A 25 -5.68 14.40 -12.02
C SER A 25 -5.73 13.03 -12.70
N PHE A 26 -6.00 11.97 -11.95
CA PHE A 26 -6.03 10.58 -12.42
C PHE A 26 -7.35 9.87 -12.06
N PRO A 27 -8.49 10.24 -12.69
CA PRO A 27 -9.81 9.75 -12.31
C PRO A 27 -10.04 8.24 -12.53
N GLY A 28 -9.20 7.57 -13.33
CA GLY A 28 -9.22 6.12 -13.51
C GLY A 28 -8.31 5.34 -12.54
N GLY A 29 -7.66 6.03 -11.61
CA GLY A 29 -6.57 5.46 -10.81
C GLY A 29 -5.22 5.53 -11.55
N HIS A 30 -4.13 5.61 -10.79
CA HIS A 30 -2.78 5.68 -11.33
C HIS A 30 -1.75 5.23 -10.28
N PRO A 31 -0.59 4.67 -10.66
CA PRO A 31 0.47 4.32 -9.71
C PRO A 31 0.97 5.49 -8.85
N ILE A 32 0.80 6.74 -9.31
CA ILE A 32 1.07 7.95 -8.50
C ILE A 32 0.11 8.04 -7.30
N VAL A 33 -1.19 7.84 -7.53
CA VAL A 33 -2.19 7.81 -6.45
C VAL A 33 -1.88 6.66 -5.49
N ALA A 34 -1.46 5.49 -6.01
CA ALA A 34 -1.05 4.36 -5.18
C ALA A 34 0.16 4.71 -4.30
N ARG A 35 1.19 5.37 -4.85
CA ARG A 35 2.35 5.84 -4.07
C ARG A 35 1.94 6.78 -2.93
N ASP A 36 1.05 7.72 -3.21
CA ASP A 36 0.59 8.69 -2.22
C ASP A 36 -0.22 8.02 -1.11
N LEU A 37 -1.08 7.05 -1.46
CA LEU A 37 -1.79 6.19 -0.51
C LEU A 37 -0.83 5.36 0.36
N THR A 38 0.18 4.73 -0.25
CA THR A 38 1.22 3.96 0.46
C THR A 38 1.97 4.82 1.47
N ASN A 39 2.34 6.05 1.10
CA ASN A 39 3.03 6.98 1.99
C ASN A 39 2.16 7.44 3.16
N LEU A 40 0.90 7.80 2.88
CA LEU A 40 -0.05 8.20 3.92
C LEU A 40 -0.33 7.05 4.89
N ALA A 41 -0.55 5.84 4.37
CA ALA A 41 -0.72 4.63 5.19
C ALA A 41 0.51 4.36 6.08
N GLY A 42 1.73 4.48 5.53
CA GLY A 42 2.96 4.36 6.31
C GLY A 42 3.04 5.37 7.46
N LEU A 43 2.71 6.63 7.20
CA LEU A 43 2.65 7.67 8.23
C LEU A 43 1.60 7.37 9.31
N LEU A 44 0.41 6.93 8.92
CA LEU A 44 -0.65 6.57 9.86
C LEU A 44 -0.24 5.39 10.76
N ARG A 45 0.37 4.36 10.17
CA ARG A 45 0.93 3.22 10.92
C ARG A 45 2.00 3.68 11.91
N ASP A 46 2.99 4.45 11.45
CA ASP A 46 4.10 4.97 12.27
C ASP A 46 3.63 5.93 13.38
N THR A 47 2.39 6.43 13.30
CA THR A 47 1.73 7.27 14.32
C THR A 47 0.70 6.51 15.16
N GLY A 48 0.69 5.16 15.10
CA GLY A 48 -0.16 4.32 15.94
C GLY A 48 -1.61 4.24 15.48
N ARG A 49 -1.88 4.47 14.19
CA ARG A 49 -3.22 4.39 13.57
C ARG A 49 -3.29 3.33 12.47
N PRO A 50 -2.97 2.05 12.77
CA PRO A 50 -2.97 1.00 11.76
C PRO A 50 -4.37 0.73 11.17
N ILE A 51 -5.42 0.93 11.96
CA ILE A 51 -6.82 0.77 11.51
C ILE A 51 -7.16 1.77 10.39
N GLU A 52 -6.65 3.01 10.47
CA GLU A 52 -6.85 4.02 9.42
C GLU A 52 -5.93 3.78 8.21
N ALA A 53 -4.74 3.21 8.44
CA ALA A 53 -3.77 2.92 7.38
C ALA A 53 -4.22 1.79 6.45
N GLU A 54 -4.92 0.79 7.00
CA GLU A 54 -5.27 -0.45 6.30
C GLU A 54 -6.06 -0.24 5.02
N PRO A 55 -7.18 0.50 5.02
CA PRO A 55 -7.95 0.71 3.80
C PRO A 55 -7.17 1.50 2.74
N LEU A 56 -6.25 2.37 3.15
CA LEU A 56 -5.40 3.12 2.22
C LEU A 56 -4.37 2.22 1.54
N MET A 57 -3.74 1.34 2.31
CA MET A 57 -2.78 0.37 1.77
C MET A 57 -3.46 -0.66 0.87
N TYR A 58 -4.65 -1.14 1.25
CA TYR A 58 -5.46 -2.02 0.41
C TYR A 58 -5.75 -1.37 -0.95
N ARG A 59 -6.20 -0.11 -0.94
CA ARG A 59 -6.49 0.63 -2.17
C ARG A 59 -5.24 0.91 -3.00
N ALA A 60 -4.09 1.16 -2.38
CA ALA A 60 -2.83 1.30 -3.11
C ALA A 60 -2.49 0.02 -3.88
N LEU A 61 -2.64 -1.15 -3.26
CA LEU A 61 -2.41 -2.44 -3.89
C LEU A 61 -3.41 -2.72 -5.01
N ASP A 62 -4.68 -2.42 -4.80
CA ASP A 62 -5.74 -2.57 -5.80
C ASP A 62 -5.39 -1.81 -7.10
N LEU A 63 -4.98 -0.54 -6.97
CA LEU A 63 -4.54 0.28 -8.10
C LEU A 63 -3.29 -0.27 -8.81
N LEU A 64 -2.32 -0.80 -8.06
CA LEU A 64 -1.10 -1.37 -8.61
C LEU A 64 -1.35 -2.71 -9.32
N LEU A 65 -2.24 -3.54 -8.79
CA LEU A 65 -2.64 -4.79 -9.41
C LEU A 65 -3.46 -4.54 -10.68
N GLN A 66 -4.38 -3.57 -10.66
CA GLN A 66 -5.08 -3.13 -11.86
C GLN A 66 -4.11 -2.62 -12.93
N PHE A 67 -3.14 -1.79 -12.55
CA PHE A 67 -2.07 -1.36 -13.46
C PHE A 67 -1.31 -2.55 -14.04
N THR A 68 -0.91 -3.49 -13.19
CA THR A 68 -0.12 -4.68 -13.59
C THR A 68 -0.88 -5.54 -14.59
N GLN A 69 -2.17 -5.81 -14.32
CA GLN A 69 -3.05 -6.55 -15.21
C GLN A 69 -3.17 -5.88 -16.59
N ASN A 70 -3.34 -4.55 -16.62
CA ASN A 70 -3.52 -3.79 -17.85
C ASN A 70 -2.22 -3.60 -18.65
N ALA A 71 -1.11 -3.38 -17.95
CA ALA A 71 0.19 -3.11 -18.57
C ALA A 71 0.97 -4.38 -18.92
N GLY A 72 0.62 -5.53 -18.32
CA GLY A 72 1.36 -6.79 -18.46
C GLY A 72 2.72 -6.80 -17.75
N GLN A 73 3.01 -5.79 -16.92
CA GLN A 73 4.23 -5.67 -16.13
C GLN A 73 3.93 -5.01 -14.79
N SER A 74 4.64 -5.40 -13.73
CA SER A 74 4.43 -4.84 -12.40
C SER A 74 5.08 -3.47 -12.24
N HIS A 75 4.47 -2.62 -11.42
CA HIS A 75 5.08 -1.33 -11.05
C HIS A 75 6.09 -1.54 -9.92
N PRO A 76 7.29 -0.91 -9.94
CA PRO A 76 8.36 -1.17 -8.97
C PRO A 76 7.97 -1.06 -7.49
N ILE A 77 6.97 -0.24 -7.16
CA ILE A 77 6.52 -0.02 -5.77
C ILE A 77 5.59 -1.11 -5.22
N ILE A 78 5.14 -2.07 -6.04
CA ILE A 78 4.18 -3.09 -5.61
C ILE A 78 4.77 -3.97 -4.50
N ARG A 79 6.06 -4.30 -4.60
CA ARG A 79 6.78 -5.08 -3.59
C ARG A 79 6.72 -4.40 -2.22
N ASP A 80 7.15 -3.14 -2.17
CA ASP A 80 7.21 -2.39 -0.91
C ASP A 80 5.80 -2.19 -0.33
N SER A 81 4.79 -2.00 -1.20
CA SER A 81 3.39 -1.89 -0.79
C SER A 81 2.85 -3.22 -0.21
N LEU A 82 3.21 -4.37 -0.79
CA LEU A 82 2.85 -5.69 -0.26
C LEU A 82 3.53 -5.97 1.09
N CYS A 83 4.81 -5.61 1.21
CA CYS A 83 5.53 -5.70 2.48
C CYS A 83 4.88 -4.83 3.56
N ASN A 84 4.54 -3.59 3.24
CA ASN A 84 3.86 -2.70 4.18
C ASN A 84 2.48 -3.20 4.57
N TYR A 85 1.72 -3.77 3.65
CA TYR A 85 0.42 -4.35 3.94
C TYR A 85 0.54 -5.58 4.84
N ARG A 86 1.52 -6.47 4.59
CA ARG A 86 1.79 -7.62 5.46
C ARG A 86 2.12 -7.20 6.89
N LEU A 87 2.98 -6.19 7.05
CA LEU A 87 3.30 -5.63 8.37
C LEU A 87 2.06 -5.05 9.04
N LEU A 88 1.27 -4.28 8.30
CA LEU A 88 0.07 -3.64 8.81
C LEU A 88 -1.00 -4.64 9.28
N LEU A 89 -1.20 -5.73 8.54
CA LEU A 89 -2.13 -6.78 8.96
C LEU A 89 -1.60 -7.51 10.21
N SER A 90 -0.29 -7.72 10.32
CA SER A 90 0.31 -8.29 11.52
C SER A 90 0.10 -7.40 12.76
N GLU A 91 0.17 -6.07 12.59
CA GLU A 91 -0.14 -5.08 13.65
C GLU A 91 -1.62 -5.01 14.02
N LEU A 92 -2.50 -5.50 13.15
CA LEU A 92 -3.94 -5.64 13.38
C LEU A 92 -4.31 -7.05 13.89
N ASP A 93 -3.34 -7.76 14.46
CA ASP A 93 -3.49 -9.08 15.07
C ASP A 93 -3.93 -10.20 14.11
N PHE A 94 -3.78 -10.01 12.80
CA PHE A 94 -3.99 -11.10 11.84
C PHE A 94 -2.83 -12.10 11.93
N THR A 95 -3.17 -13.39 11.95
CA THR A 95 -2.18 -14.47 11.91
C THR A 95 -1.47 -14.51 10.55
N GLU A 96 -0.25 -15.04 10.50
CA GLU A 96 0.51 -15.16 9.24
C GLU A 96 -0.30 -15.87 8.13
N THR A 97 -1.09 -16.88 8.48
CA THR A 97 -1.98 -17.59 7.54
C THR A 97 -3.08 -16.68 7.02
N GLU A 98 -3.74 -15.89 7.87
CA GLU A 98 -4.77 -14.95 7.44
C GLU A 98 -4.18 -13.85 6.56
N VAL A 99 -3.00 -13.34 6.92
CA VAL A 99 -2.29 -12.34 6.12
C VAL A 99 -1.96 -12.89 4.73
N ARG A 100 -1.40 -14.11 4.67
CA ARG A 100 -1.08 -14.79 3.40
C ARG A 100 -2.34 -14.99 2.57
N ASN A 101 -3.41 -15.50 3.17
CA ASN A 101 -4.68 -15.74 2.47
C ASN A 101 -5.25 -14.42 1.92
N ARG A 102 -5.25 -13.35 2.71
CA ARG A 102 -5.79 -12.05 2.30
C ARG A 102 -5.00 -11.45 1.13
N ILE A 103 -3.67 -11.53 1.17
CA ILE A 103 -2.81 -11.06 0.07
C ILE A 103 -3.04 -11.92 -1.18
N ASN A 104 -3.04 -13.24 -1.05
CA ASN A 104 -3.26 -14.14 -2.18
C ASN A 104 -4.64 -13.91 -2.82
N SER A 105 -5.71 -13.83 -2.02
CA SER A 105 -7.05 -13.57 -2.55
C SER A 105 -7.15 -12.24 -3.28
N LEU A 106 -6.44 -11.21 -2.83
CA LEU A 106 -6.38 -9.92 -3.54
C LEU A 106 -5.71 -10.06 -4.91
N ILE A 107 -4.57 -10.74 -4.99
CA ILE A 107 -3.81 -10.92 -6.23
C ILE A 107 -4.58 -11.84 -7.20
N GLU A 108 -5.15 -12.93 -6.70
CA GLU A 108 -5.98 -13.87 -7.46
C GLU A 108 -7.25 -13.21 -8.01
N GLY A 109 -7.78 -12.19 -7.32
CA GLY A 109 -8.89 -11.37 -7.82
C GLY A 109 -8.60 -10.69 -9.17
N TYR A 110 -7.32 -10.49 -9.49
CA TYR A 110 -6.85 -9.98 -10.78
C TYR A 110 -6.36 -11.07 -11.74
N GLY A 111 -6.57 -12.35 -11.40
CA GLY A 111 -6.14 -13.50 -12.21
C GLY A 111 -4.63 -13.74 -12.19
N MET A 112 -3.92 -13.16 -11.23
CA MET A 112 -2.47 -13.27 -11.06
C MET A 112 -2.13 -14.18 -9.86
N LYS A 113 -0.88 -14.63 -9.81
CA LYS A 113 -0.25 -15.25 -8.64
C LYS A 113 0.86 -14.35 -8.12
N MET A 114 1.28 -14.57 -6.87
CA MET A 114 2.38 -13.82 -6.25
C MET A 114 3.67 -13.87 -7.08
N GLU A 115 3.94 -15.02 -7.71
CA GLU A 115 5.10 -15.27 -8.58
C GLU A 115 5.07 -14.42 -9.87
N ASP A 116 3.88 -14.00 -10.33
CA ASP A 116 3.71 -13.22 -11.56
C ASP A 116 4.10 -11.74 -11.39
N LEU A 117 4.28 -11.27 -10.14
CA LEU A 117 4.50 -9.85 -9.84
C LEU A 117 5.96 -9.38 -10.01
N ASP A 118 6.85 -10.23 -10.56
CA ASP A 118 8.30 -9.99 -10.69
C ASP A 118 8.96 -9.52 -9.38
N ILE A 119 8.43 -9.99 -8.26
CA ILE A 119 8.99 -9.76 -6.94
C ILE A 119 10.08 -10.80 -6.79
N GLN A 120 11.35 -10.41 -6.92
CA GLN A 120 12.44 -11.30 -6.55
C GLN A 120 12.19 -11.76 -5.12
N GLU A 121 11.96 -13.07 -4.93
CA GLU A 121 11.99 -13.67 -3.61
C GLU A 121 13.37 -13.35 -3.03
N GLU A 122 13.44 -12.32 -2.18
CA GLU A 122 14.64 -12.05 -1.41
C GLU A 122 14.87 -13.31 -0.58
N ARG A 123 15.84 -14.11 -1.04
CA ARG A 123 16.53 -15.08 -0.20
C ARG A 123 16.89 -14.32 1.07
N ASN A 124 16.19 -14.63 2.15
CA ASN A 124 16.50 -14.13 3.49
C ASN A 124 18.00 -14.32 3.72
N TYR A 125 18.74 -13.22 3.89
CA TYR A 125 20.11 -13.22 4.40
C TYR A 125 20.09 -13.00 5.92
#